data_AF-A0A2P4Q7T3-F1
#
_entry.id   AF-A0A2P4Q7T3-F1
#
_cell.length_a   1.000
_cell.length_b   1.000
_cell.length_c   1.000
_cell.angle_alpha   90.00
_cell.angle_beta   90.00
_cell.angle_gamma   90.00
#
_symmetry.space_group_name_H-M   'P 1'
#
loop_
_entity.id
_entity.type
_entity.pdbx_description
1 polymer ?
#
loop_
_entity_poly.entity_id
_entity_poly.type
_entity_poly.pdbx_seq_one_letter_code
_entity_poly.pdbx_strand_id
1 'polypeptide(L)'
;MAPEILRKKPYTPASDIYSFSMIMWEFTSGIPPFNHEAHDHHFILSVYEGKRPKIMKNTPKCYVDLMIKCWDSNPSNRPTIIMLENIISAWIRCTNEYYEINRDGNYKYL
;
A
#
# COMPACT_ATOMS: atom_id res chain seq x y z
N MET A 1 -9.76 4.17 6.32
CA MET A 1 -9.25 5.11 7.34
C MET A 1 -8.35 4.37 8.31
N ALA A 2 -7.31 5.01 8.85
CA ALA A 2 -6.40 4.37 9.79
C ALA A 2 -7.09 3.98 11.12
N PRO A 3 -6.75 2.83 11.74
CA PRO A 3 -7.40 2.35 12.95
C PRO A 3 -7.36 3.33 14.13
N GLU A 4 -6.28 4.09 14.27
CA GLU A 4 -6.14 5.08 15.34
C GLU A 4 -7.12 6.27 15.18
N ILE A 5 -7.42 6.68 13.94
CA ILE A 5 -8.38 7.76 13.67
C ILE A 5 -9.81 7.29 13.97
N LEU A 6 -10.12 6.03 13.63
CA LEU A 6 -11.39 5.41 13.99
C LEU A 6 -11.59 5.33 15.52
N ARG A 7 -10.49 5.30 16.29
CA ARG A 7 -10.47 5.37 17.76
C ARG A 7 -10.51 6.81 18.31
N LYS A 8 -10.73 7.81 17.45
CA LYS A 8 -10.66 9.24 17.81
C LYS A 8 -9.31 9.65 18.43
N LYS A 9 -8.23 8.94 18.12
CA LYS A 9 -6.88 9.40 18.47
C LYS A 9 -6.46 10.54 17.53
N PRO A 10 -5.49 11.37 17.93
CA PRO A 10 -5.00 12.44 17.08
C PRO A 10 -4.51 11.92 15.75
N TYR A 11 -4.80 12.70 14.71
CA TYR A 11 -4.25 12.46 13.39
C TYR A 11 -2.74 12.72 13.36
N THR A 12 -2.05 11.89 12.59
CA THR A 12 -0.59 11.97 12.43
C THR A 12 -0.21 11.70 10.98
N PRO A 13 1.00 12.08 10.53
CA PRO A 13 1.51 11.67 9.22
C PRO A 13 1.47 10.15 8.98
N ALA A 14 1.63 9.34 10.03
CA ALA A 14 1.50 7.88 9.93
C ALA A 14 0.09 7.43 9.52
N SER A 15 -0.94 8.23 9.81
CA SER A 15 -2.32 7.98 9.38
C SER A 15 -2.51 8.23 7.88
N ASP A 16 -1.76 9.16 7.28
CA ASP A 16 -1.69 9.30 5.82
C ASP A 16 -0.99 8.11 5.18
N ILE A 17 0.10 7.63 5.79
CA ILE A 17 0.81 6.45 5.28
C ILE A 17 -0.11 5.22 5.24
N TYR A 18 -0.94 5.06 6.26
CA TYR A 18 -1.98 4.04 6.23
C TYR A 18 -2.96 4.28 5.07
N SER A 19 -3.43 5.51 4.86
CA SER A 19 -4.37 5.80 3.77
C SER A 19 -3.74 5.60 2.39
N PHE A 20 -2.44 5.89 2.25
CA PHE A 20 -1.67 5.61 1.05
C PHE A 20 -1.62 4.11 0.72
N SER A 21 -1.53 3.24 1.73
CA SER A 21 -1.61 1.78 1.50
C SER A 21 -2.94 1.33 0.88
N MET A 22 -4.04 2.04 1.16
CA MET A 22 -5.35 1.75 0.58
C MET A 22 -5.39 2.12 -0.89
N ILE A 23 -4.74 3.24 -1.26
CA ILE A 23 -4.55 3.65 -2.66
C ILE A 23 -3.64 2.64 -3.38
N MET A 24 -2.55 2.20 -2.73
CA MET A 24 -1.69 1.15 -3.27
C MET A 24 -2.49 -0.12 -3.57
N TRP A 25 -3.34 -0.53 -2.63
CA TRP A 25 -4.19 -1.70 -2.82
C TRP A 25 -5.17 -1.51 -3.97
N GLU A 26 -5.83 -0.35 -4.05
CA GLU A 26 -6.76 0.00 -5.13
C GLU A 26 -6.11 -0.06 -6.52
N PHE A 27 -4.85 0.38 -6.66
CA PHE A 27 -4.11 0.22 -7.91
C PHE A 27 -3.91 -1.24 -8.32
N THR A 28 -3.78 -2.15 -7.36
CA THR A 28 -3.60 -3.58 -7.66
C THR A 28 -4.90 -4.32 -7.95
N SER A 29 -6.01 -3.84 -7.39
CA SER A 29 -7.32 -4.51 -7.47
C SER A 29 -8.23 -3.90 -8.53
N GLY A 30 -8.01 -2.63 -8.90
CA GLY A 30 -8.88 -1.87 -9.79
C GLY A 30 -10.24 -1.49 -9.17
N ILE A 31 -10.43 -1.70 -7.87
CA ILE A 31 -11.69 -1.41 -7.15
C ILE A 31 -11.41 -0.78 -5.78
N PRO A 32 -12.38 -0.04 -5.19
CA PRO A 32 -12.23 0.49 -3.84
C PRO A 32 -11.97 -0.62 -2.80
N PRO A 33 -11.13 -0.38 -1.78
CA PRO A 33 -10.93 -1.32 -0.69
C PRO A 33 -12.23 -1.58 0.04
N PHE A 34 -12.53 -2.86 0.28
CA PHE A 34 -13.75 -3.31 0.96
C PHE A 34 -15.07 -2.97 0.23
N ASN A 35 -15.06 -2.86 -1.10
CA ASN A 35 -16.23 -2.51 -1.92
C ASN A 35 -17.51 -3.34 -1.69
N HIS A 36 -17.40 -4.53 -1.09
CA HIS A 36 -18.53 -5.44 -0.85
C HIS A 36 -18.93 -5.53 0.62
N GLU A 37 -18.36 -4.69 1.49
CA GLU A 37 -18.59 -4.71 2.93
C GLU A 37 -19.53 -3.57 3.32
N ALA A 38 -20.50 -3.84 4.19
CA ALA A 38 -21.29 -2.78 4.79
C ALA A 38 -20.38 -1.94 5.72
N HIS A 39 -20.36 -0.62 5.54
CA HIS A 39 -19.54 0.29 6.34
C HIS A 39 -20.20 0.63 7.69
N ASP A 40 -20.56 -0.41 8.44
CA ASP A 40 -21.20 -0.30 9.76
C ASP A 40 -20.19 -0.36 10.91
N HIS A 41 -20.70 -0.33 12.15
CA HIS A 41 -19.87 -0.43 13.36
C HIS A 41 -19.10 -1.76 13.45
N HIS A 42 -19.67 -2.86 12.95
CA HIS A 42 -19.00 -4.15 12.96
C HIS A 42 -17.81 -4.16 11.99
N PHE A 43 -17.96 -3.54 10.82
CA PHE A 43 -16.85 -3.35 9.89
C PHE A 43 -15.72 -2.52 10.51
N ILE A 44 -16.04 -1.40 11.15
CA ILE A 44 -15.04 -0.57 11.86
C ILE A 44 -14.29 -1.39 12.91
N LEU A 45 -15.00 -2.22 13.68
CA LEU A 45 -14.39 -3.13 14.66
C LEU A 45 -13.48 -4.16 14.00
N SER A 46 -13.90 -4.76 12.89
CA SER A 46 -13.06 -5.72 12.17
C SER A 46 -11.75 -5.10 11.66
N VAL A 47 -11.79 -3.85 11.16
CA VAL A 47 -10.58 -3.12 10.74
C VAL A 47 -9.66 -2.85 11.95
N TYR A 48 -10.24 -2.53 13.10
CA TYR A 48 -9.53 -2.41 14.38
C TYR A 48 -8.81 -3.71 14.75
N GLU A 49 -9.47 -4.86 14.57
CA GLU A 49 -8.96 -6.20 14.91
C GLU A 49 -7.94 -6.73 13.90
N GLY A 50 -7.67 -5.97 12.84
CA GLY A 50 -6.65 -6.33 11.85
C GLY A 50 -7.21 -6.83 10.53
N LYS A 51 -8.52 -6.72 10.27
CA LYS A 51 -9.07 -6.96 8.93
C LYS A 51 -8.34 -6.06 7.93
N ARG A 52 -7.87 -6.66 6.85
CA ARG A 52 -7.20 -6.00 5.72
C ARG A 52 -7.77 -6.51 4.41
N PRO A 53 -7.70 -5.72 3.32
CA PRO A 53 -8.09 -6.19 2.00
C PRO A 53 -7.27 -7.42 1.58
N LYS A 54 -7.88 -8.30 0.79
CA LYS A 54 -7.20 -9.49 0.26
C LYS A 54 -6.11 -9.06 -0.73
N ILE A 55 -4.91 -9.61 -0.60
CA ILE A 55 -3.82 -9.33 -1.52
C ILE A 55 -4.13 -9.95 -2.89
N MET A 56 -4.02 -9.14 -3.95
CA MET A 56 -4.29 -9.58 -5.31
C MET A 56 -3.20 -10.54 -5.78
N LYS A 57 -3.63 -11.60 -6.50
CA LYS A 57 -2.68 -12.53 -7.12
C LYS A 57 -1.85 -11.76 -8.16
N ASN A 58 -0.58 -12.13 -8.31
CA ASN A 58 0.37 -11.52 -9.24
C ASN A 58 0.83 -10.09 -8.90
N THR A 59 0.44 -9.54 -7.74
CA THR A 59 1.08 -8.30 -7.26
C THR A 59 2.56 -8.55 -6.94
N PRO A 60 3.50 -7.74 -7.45
CA PRO A 60 4.92 -7.92 -7.17
C PRO A 60 5.23 -7.92 -5.67
N LYS A 61 6.12 -8.83 -5.23
CA LYS A 61 6.42 -9.02 -3.79
C LYS A 61 6.88 -7.72 -3.12
N CYS A 62 7.75 -6.95 -3.76
CA CYS A 62 8.24 -5.67 -3.22
C CYS A 62 7.10 -4.67 -2.96
N TYR A 63 6.09 -4.65 -3.83
CA TYR A 63 4.91 -3.81 -3.69
C TYR A 63 4.02 -4.27 -2.54
N VAL A 64 3.80 -5.59 -2.43
CA VAL A 64 3.07 -6.22 -1.32
C VAL A 64 3.74 -5.91 0.02
N ASP A 65 5.04 -6.12 0.12
CA ASP A 65 5.80 -5.90 1.36
C ASP A 65 5.70 -4.43 1.81
N LEU A 66 5.83 -3.48 0.88
CA LEU A 66 5.70 -2.05 1.18
C LEU A 66 4.28 -1.69 1.59
N MET A 67 3.27 -2.15 0.84
CA MET A 67 1.86 -1.94 1.15
C MET A 67 1.51 -2.47 2.54
N ILE A 68 1.99 -3.67 2.89
CA ILE A 68 1.77 -4.26 4.21
C ILE A 68 2.42 -3.42 5.31
N LYS A 69 3.62 -2.92 5.06
CA LYS A 69 4.31 -2.06 6.03
C LYS A 69 3.57 -0.74 6.26
N CYS A 70 2.97 -0.17 5.20
CA CYS A 70 2.19 1.06 5.30
C CYS A 70 0.89 0.91 6.08
N TRP A 71 0.24 -0.26 6.04
CA TRP A 71 -1.03 -0.51 6.76
C TRP A 71 -0.89 -1.19 8.12
N ASP A 72 0.30 -1.19 8.70
CA ASP A 72 0.56 -1.77 10.01
C ASP A 72 -0.39 -1.16 11.06
N SER A 73 -0.91 -2.01 11.94
CA SER A 73 -1.81 -1.60 13.02
C SER A 73 -1.12 -0.65 14.01
N ASN A 74 0.20 -0.76 14.19
CA ASN A 74 1.00 0.16 14.96
C ASN A 74 1.53 1.30 14.06
N PRO A 75 1.12 2.56 14.27
CA PRO A 75 1.60 3.69 13.48
C PRO A 75 3.13 3.85 13.48
N SER A 76 3.82 3.44 14.55
CA SER A 76 5.29 3.56 14.65
C SER A 76 6.07 2.58 13.76
N ASN A 77 5.43 1.51 13.28
CA ASN A 77 6.04 0.55 12.36
C ASN A 77 5.97 1.00 10.90
N ARG A 78 5.12 1.99 10.60
CA ARG A 78 4.89 2.48 9.26
C ARG A 78 6.10 3.30 8.78
N PRO A 79 6.45 3.23 7.48
CA PRO A 79 7.54 4.04 6.95
C PRO A 79 7.19 5.53 7.04
N THR A 80 8.21 6.39 7.02
CA THR A 80 7.98 7.83 6.84
C THR A 80 7.71 8.12 5.36
N ILE A 81 7.17 9.31 5.07
CA ILE A 81 6.99 9.76 3.68
C ILE A 81 8.33 9.83 2.92
N ILE A 82 9.42 10.17 3.61
CA ILE A 82 10.76 10.22 3.02
C ILE A 82 11.23 8.81 2.63
N MET A 83 10.99 7.79 3.48
CA MET A 83 11.32 6.41 3.13
C MET A 83 10.50 5.92 1.94
N LEU A 84 9.22 6.27 1.87
CA LEU A 84 8.35 5.91 0.75
C LEU A 84 8.81 6.53 -0.56
N GLU A 85 9.08 7.83 -0.55
CA GLU A 85 9.59 8.55 -1.72
C GLU A 85 10.87 7.89 -2.24
N ASN A 86 11.84 7.63 -1.37
CA ASN A 86 13.09 6.96 -1.76
C ASN A 86 12.86 5.58 -2.40
N ILE A 87 11.99 4.75 -1.81
CA ILE A 87 11.70 3.40 -2.32
C ILE A 87 11.02 3.48 -3.70
N ILE A 88 9.99 4.32 -3.83
CA ILE A 88 9.23 4.45 -5.07
C ILE A 88 10.10 5.06 -6.18
N SER A 89 10.89 6.10 -5.86
CA SER A 89 11.85 6.71 -6.78
C SER A 89 12.89 5.70 -7.27
N ALA A 90 13.38 4.82 -6.38
CA ALA A 90 14.29 3.74 -6.77
C ALA A 90 13.63 2.74 -7.74
N TRP A 91 12.37 2.36 -7.50
CA TRP A 91 11.61 1.48 -8.40
C TRP A 91 11.39 2.11 -9.77
N ILE A 92 10.99 3.39 -9.81
CA ILE A 92 10.80 4.14 -11.06
C ILE A 92 12.11 4.17 -11.85
N ARG A 93 13.23 4.48 -11.19
CA ARG A 93 14.55 4.48 -11.84
C ARG A 93 14.88 3.11 -12.45
N CYS A 94 14.78 2.03 -11.69
CA CYS A 94 15.08 0.68 -12.21
C CYS A 94 14.13 0.28 -13.35
N THR A 95 12.86 0.68 -13.28
CA THR A 95 11.87 0.43 -14.33
C THR A 95 12.22 1.18 -15.62
N ASN A 96 12.57 2.45 -15.50
CA ASN A 96 12.99 3.28 -16.64
C ASN A 96 14.27 2.74 -17.28
N GLU A 97 15.28 2.39 -16.47
CA GLU A 97 16.52 1.77 -16.95
C GLU A 97 16.25 0.47 -17.71
N TYR A 98 15.35 -0.38 -17.21
CA TYR A 98 14.94 -1.60 -17.91
C TYR A 98 14.33 -1.30 -19.29
N TYR A 99 13.41 -0.34 -19.39
CA TYR A 99 12.78 0.00 -20.66
C TYR A 99 13.74 0.64 -21.66
N GLU A 100 14.68 1.48 -21.20
CA GLU A 100 15.72 2.05 -22.07
C GLU A 100 16.66 0.97 -22.62
N ILE A 101 17.07 0.01 -21.79
CA ILE A 101 17.96 -1.09 -22.19
C ILE A 101 17.29 -2.04 -23.19
N ASN A 102 15.99 -2.31 -23.03
CA ASN A 102 15.25 -3.28 -23.85
C ASN A 102 14.41 -2.61 -24.96
N ARG A 103 14.70 -1.35 -25.29
CA ARG A 103 13.96 -0.56 -26.28
C ARG A 103 13.97 -1.16 -27.68
N ASP A 104 14.99 -1.95 -28.00
CA ASP A 104 15.15 -2.65 -29.29
C ASP A 104 14.39 -3.99 -29.37
N GLY A 105 13.67 -4.40 -28.31
CA GLY A 105 12.90 -5.64 -28.25
C GLY A 105 13.73 -6.91 -28.05
N ASN A 106 15.04 -6.77 -27.81
CA ASN A 106 15.94 -7.91 -27.63
C ASN A 106 16.18 -8.15 -26.13
N TYR A 107 15.16 -8.72 -25.45
CA TYR A 107 15.14 -8.89 -23.99
C TYR A 107 16.33 -9.70 -23.49
N LYS A 108 17.36 -9.02 -22.95
CA LYS A 108 18.61 -9.65 -22.50
C LYS A 108 18.52 -10.36 -21.14
N TYR A 109 17.40 -10.21 -20.43
CA TYR A 109 17.22 -10.73 -19.09
C TYR A 109 15.79 -11.27 -18.94
N LEU A 110 15.64 -12.57 -19.21
CA LEU A 110 14.45 -13.38 -18.96
C LEU A 110 14.88 -14.69 -18.31
#